data_AF-A0A6P0XA37-F1
#
_entry.id   AF-A0A6P0XA37-F1
#
_cell.length_a   1.000
_cell.length_b   1.000
_cell.length_c   1.000
_cell.angle_alpha   90.00
_cell.angle_beta   90.00
_cell.angle_gamma   90.00
#
_symmetry.space_group_name_H-M   'P 1'
#
loop_
_entity.id
_entity.type
_entity.pdbx_description
1 polymer ?
#
loop_
_entity_poly.entity_id
_entity_poly.type
_entity_poly.pdbx_seq_one_letter_code
_entity_poly.pdbx_strand_id
1 'polypeptide(L)'
;FQQRHDVYVSGNLEIFYKQGIPSAKVAPDVFVVFGIRDYPRTSYKVWEEGGKVPNFVLEVTSKSTQENDEEDKPQKYAKLGVQEYFQFDPTGDYLNPPLKGRQLINGIYQPLKSTQLTDGTMSIQSKVLGLDLRSLNGQLRFFNPQTGQQLLSHEEAEAEIARLKSLLKQQGIDSD
;
A
#
# COMPACT_ATOMS: atom_id res chain seq x y z
N PHE A 1 4.35 8.75 3.70
CA PHE A 1 5.54 8.53 4.54
C PHE A 1 6.78 9.31 4.11
N GLN A 2 6.71 10.23 3.13
CA GLN A 2 7.90 10.87 2.53
C GLN A 2 8.84 11.60 3.53
N GLN A 3 8.31 12.10 4.66
CA GLN A 3 9.09 12.77 5.70
C GLN A 3 9.67 11.80 6.76
N ARG A 4 9.45 10.48 6.62
CA ARG A 4 9.89 9.45 7.56
C ARG A 4 11.09 8.69 6.98
N HIS A 5 12.28 8.94 7.52
CA HIS A 5 13.52 8.29 7.08
C HIS A 5 13.66 6.82 7.53
N ASP A 6 12.74 6.35 8.39
CA ASP A 6 12.67 5.00 8.94
C ASP A 6 11.55 4.16 8.32
N VAL A 7 10.98 4.60 7.20
CA VAL A 7 9.94 3.87 6.46
C VAL A 7 10.32 3.78 5.00
N TYR A 8 10.48 2.56 4.49
CA TYR A 8 10.74 2.32 3.09
C TYR A 8 9.44 1.92 2.38
N VAL A 9 9.07 2.66 1.34
CA VAL A 9 7.92 2.40 0.48
C VAL A 9 8.42 2.20 -0.94
N SER A 10 8.05 1.10 -1.57
CA SER A 10 8.42 0.83 -2.96
C SER A 10 7.39 -0.09 -3.62
N GLY A 11 7.56 -0.34 -4.90
CA GLY A 11 6.72 -1.22 -5.71
C GLY A 11 7.51 -1.81 -6.86
N ASN A 12 7.00 -2.87 -7.48
CA ASN A 12 7.61 -3.52 -8.65
C ASN A 12 9.10 -3.87 -8.47
N LEU A 13 9.51 -4.14 -7.22
CA LEU A 13 10.89 -4.43 -6.84
C LEU A 13 10.99 -5.88 -6.38
N GLU A 14 12.00 -6.60 -6.86
CA GLU A 14 12.23 -7.97 -6.43
C GLU A 14 12.66 -8.02 -4.95
N ILE A 15 11.92 -8.79 -4.17
CA ILE A 15 12.16 -9.07 -2.76
C ILE A 15 12.67 -10.52 -2.64
N PHE A 16 13.96 -10.69 -2.37
CA PHE A 16 14.58 -11.98 -2.13
C PHE A 16 14.55 -12.32 -0.64
N TYR A 17 13.95 -13.45 -0.30
CA TYR A 17 13.77 -13.87 1.10
C TYR A 17 14.66 -15.05 1.52
N LYS A 18 15.45 -15.62 0.59
CA LYS A 18 16.43 -16.66 0.91
C LYS A 18 17.72 -16.47 0.12
N GLN A 19 18.84 -16.31 0.83
CA GLN A 19 20.15 -16.10 0.23
C GLN A 19 20.58 -17.33 -0.59
N GLY A 20 21.16 -17.11 -1.77
CA GLY A 20 21.67 -18.16 -2.64
C GLY A 20 20.60 -18.93 -3.44
N ILE A 21 19.31 -18.60 -3.30
CA ILE A 21 18.21 -19.23 -4.05
C ILE A 21 17.52 -18.17 -4.92
N PRO A 22 17.90 -18.00 -6.20
CA PRO A 22 17.37 -16.93 -7.06
C PRO A 22 15.84 -16.95 -7.28
N SER A 23 15.21 -18.13 -7.19
CA SER A 23 13.76 -18.30 -7.30
C SER A 23 13.01 -17.96 -6.02
N ALA A 24 13.70 -17.79 -4.88
CA ALA A 24 13.11 -17.42 -3.60
C ALA A 24 12.86 -15.91 -3.53
N LYS A 25 11.99 -15.44 -4.42
CA LYS A 25 11.62 -14.04 -4.55
C LYS A 25 10.12 -13.80 -4.74
N VAL A 26 9.68 -12.60 -4.44
CA VAL A 26 8.36 -12.01 -4.73
C VAL A 26 8.55 -10.59 -5.26
N ALA A 27 7.58 -10.06 -5.99
CA ALA A 27 7.62 -8.69 -6.50
C ALA A 27 6.21 -8.09 -6.37
N PRO A 28 5.88 -7.50 -5.21
CA PRO A 28 4.58 -6.86 -5.00
C PRO A 28 4.49 -5.54 -5.76
N ASP A 29 3.28 -5.17 -6.18
CA ASP A 29 3.02 -3.88 -6.82
C ASP A 29 3.30 -2.71 -5.87
N VAL A 30 2.98 -2.87 -4.58
CA VAL A 30 3.35 -1.93 -3.51
C VAL A 30 3.67 -2.69 -2.23
N PHE A 31 4.71 -2.24 -1.51
CA PHE A 31 5.01 -2.72 -0.17
C PHE A 31 5.59 -1.63 0.73
N VAL A 32 5.45 -1.83 2.04
CA VAL A 32 5.96 -0.92 3.07
C VAL A 32 6.75 -1.70 4.12
N VAL A 33 7.92 -1.20 4.47
CA VAL A 33 8.78 -1.72 5.55
C VAL A 33 9.02 -0.62 6.57
N PHE A 34 8.70 -0.88 7.83
CA PHE A 34 8.94 0.03 8.94
C PHE A 34 10.23 -0.29 9.70
N GLY A 35 10.88 0.75 10.24
CA GLY A 35 12.11 0.65 11.02
C GLY A 35 13.36 0.41 10.17
N ILE A 36 13.35 0.85 8.91
CA ILE A 36 14.48 0.70 7.99
C ILE A 36 14.74 1.98 7.22
N ARG A 37 16.00 2.19 6.83
CA ARG A 37 16.41 3.40 6.10
C ARG A 37 15.74 3.47 4.73
N ASP A 38 15.17 4.63 4.44
CA ASP A 38 14.65 4.99 3.12
C ASP A 38 15.81 5.40 2.20
N TYR A 39 16.16 4.52 1.27
CA TYR A 39 17.09 4.79 0.18
C TYR A 39 16.75 3.92 -1.03
N PRO A 40 17.09 4.36 -2.25
CA PRO A 40 16.82 3.59 -3.46
C PRO A 40 17.50 2.22 -3.45
N ARG A 41 16.75 1.18 -3.78
CA ARG A 41 17.25 -0.21 -3.90
C ARG A 41 16.99 -0.72 -5.31
N THR A 42 17.92 -1.50 -5.85
CA THR A 42 17.75 -2.23 -7.12
C THR A 42 17.09 -3.59 -6.92
N SER A 43 17.22 -4.15 -5.72
CA SER A 43 16.47 -5.29 -5.21
C SER A 43 16.43 -5.22 -3.69
N TYR A 44 15.41 -5.80 -3.08
CA TYR A 44 15.31 -5.90 -1.63
C TYR A 44 15.71 -7.31 -1.19
N LYS A 45 16.78 -7.43 -0.40
CA LYS A 45 17.25 -8.73 0.07
C LYS A 45 17.14 -8.80 1.58
N VAL A 46 16.25 -9.66 2.08
CA VAL A 46 15.90 -9.73 3.50
C VAL A 46 17.13 -9.89 4.41
N TRP A 47 18.17 -10.61 3.97
CA TRP A 47 19.41 -10.80 4.74
C TRP A 47 20.33 -9.57 4.78
N GLU A 48 20.28 -8.68 3.78
CA GLU A 48 21.02 -7.40 3.79
C GLU A 48 20.30 -6.36 4.66
N GLU A 49 19.00 -6.56 4.88
CA GLU A 49 18.10 -5.66 5.61
C GLU A 49 17.81 -6.17 7.05
N GLY A 50 18.71 -6.98 7.62
CA GLY A 50 18.62 -7.44 9.01
C GLY A 50 17.44 -8.37 9.31
N GLY A 51 16.96 -9.12 8.31
CA GLY A 51 15.82 -10.02 8.45
C GLY A 51 14.47 -9.33 8.34
N LYS A 52 14.43 -8.02 8.05
CA LYS A 52 13.18 -7.27 7.92
C LYS A 52 12.47 -7.63 6.62
N VAL A 53 11.23 -8.09 6.74
CA VAL A 53 10.30 -8.32 5.64
C VAL A 53 9.30 -7.17 5.54
N PRO A 54 8.55 -7.03 4.42
CA PRO A 54 7.43 -6.10 4.33
C PRO A 54 6.43 -6.27 5.48
N ASN A 55 5.99 -5.15 6.03
CA ASN A 55 4.88 -5.12 6.99
C ASN A 55 3.53 -5.13 6.26
N PHE A 56 3.45 -4.41 5.14
CA PHE A 56 2.28 -4.29 4.30
C PHE A 56 2.63 -4.62 2.85
N VAL A 57 1.75 -5.33 2.16
CA VAL A 57 1.79 -5.57 0.72
C VAL A 57 0.42 -5.27 0.11
N LEU A 58 0.42 -4.66 -1.07
CA LEU A 58 -0.75 -4.47 -1.92
C LEU A 58 -0.44 -4.98 -3.32
N GLU A 59 -1.37 -5.76 -3.87
CA GLU A 59 -1.36 -6.25 -5.26
C GLU A 59 -2.55 -5.63 -6.02
N VAL A 60 -2.29 -5.18 -7.24
CA VAL A 60 -3.30 -4.72 -8.18
C VAL A 60 -3.69 -5.89 -9.07
N THR A 61 -4.86 -6.47 -8.80
CA THR A 61 -5.32 -7.68 -9.45
C THR A 61 -5.81 -7.40 -10.87
N SER A 62 -5.45 -8.30 -11.78
CA SER A 62 -5.86 -8.31 -13.17
C SER A 62 -6.33 -9.71 -13.59
N LYS A 63 -6.94 -9.84 -14.76
CA LYS A 63 -7.34 -11.14 -15.33
C LYS A 63 -6.25 -12.21 -15.26
N SER A 64 -5.00 -11.84 -15.54
CA SER A 64 -3.88 -12.79 -15.59
C SER A 64 -3.28 -13.11 -14.22
N THR A 65 -3.53 -12.29 -13.20
CA THR A 65 -2.93 -12.46 -11.86
C THR A 65 -3.94 -12.88 -10.80
N GLN A 66 -5.25 -12.77 -11.05
CA GLN A 66 -6.32 -12.96 -10.05
C GLN A 66 -6.19 -14.25 -9.24
N GLU A 67 -5.94 -15.39 -9.89
CA GLU A 67 -5.87 -16.69 -9.23
C GLU A 67 -4.66 -16.75 -8.30
N ASN A 68 -3.50 -16.35 -8.81
CA ASN A 68 -2.27 -16.28 -8.02
C ASN A 68 -2.35 -15.25 -6.88
N ASP A 69 -3.05 -14.13 -7.08
CA ASP A 69 -3.23 -13.10 -6.05
C ASP A 69 -4.23 -13.54 -4.96
N GLU A 70 -5.26 -14.33 -5.29
CA GLU A 70 -6.25 -14.85 -4.33
C GLU A 70 -5.74 -16.07 -3.53
N GLU A 71 -4.89 -16.91 -4.13
CA GLU A 71 -4.50 -18.22 -3.61
C GLU A 71 -3.02 -18.31 -3.19
N ASP A 72 -2.09 -18.22 -4.14
CA ASP A 72 -0.66 -18.53 -3.94
C ASP A 72 0.12 -17.45 -3.18
N LYS A 73 0.04 -16.19 -3.65
CA LYS A 73 0.73 -15.05 -3.04
C LYS A 73 0.39 -14.88 -1.55
N PRO A 74 -0.89 -14.93 -1.12
CA PRO A 74 -1.25 -14.87 0.29
C PRO A 74 -0.52 -15.91 1.14
N GLN A 75 -0.43 -17.16 0.69
CA GLN A 75 0.28 -18.20 1.43
C GLN A 75 1.78 -17.88 1.53
N LYS A 76 2.37 -17.36 0.45
CA LYS A 76 3.77 -16.99 0.40
C LYS A 76 4.07 -15.82 1.35
N TYR A 77 3.27 -14.76 1.30
CA TYR A 77 3.43 -13.60 2.18
C TYR A 77 3.16 -13.95 3.65
N ALA A 78 2.21 -14.85 3.94
CA ALA A 78 1.99 -15.35 5.29
C ALA A 78 3.20 -16.10 5.84
N LYS A 79 3.82 -16.98 5.04
CA LYS A 79 5.07 -17.69 5.41
C LYS A 79 6.24 -16.73 5.66
N LEU A 80 6.26 -15.58 4.99
CA LEU A 80 7.26 -14.53 5.20
C LEU A 80 6.99 -13.69 6.45
N GLY A 81 5.77 -13.71 7.00
CA GLY A 81 5.39 -12.90 8.16
C GLY A 81 4.91 -11.49 7.80
N VAL A 82 4.48 -11.25 6.56
CA VAL A 82 3.88 -9.97 6.18
C VAL A 82 2.57 -9.79 6.97
N GLN A 83 2.40 -8.63 7.62
CA GLN A 83 1.32 -8.44 8.59
C GLN A 83 -0.02 -8.18 7.91
N GLU A 84 -0.03 -7.39 6.83
CA GLU A 84 -1.22 -7.10 6.06
C GLU A 84 -0.99 -7.30 4.56
N TYR A 85 -1.94 -7.97 3.92
CA TYR A 85 -1.98 -8.22 2.49
C TYR A 85 -3.29 -7.69 1.92
N PHE A 86 -3.18 -6.77 0.97
CA PHE A 86 -4.30 -6.17 0.28
C PHE A 86 -4.30 -6.53 -1.20
N GLN A 87 -5.50 -6.62 -1.76
CA GLN A 87 -5.74 -6.80 -3.17
C GLN A 87 -6.71 -5.73 -3.64
N PHE A 88 -6.43 -5.13 -4.78
CA PHE A 88 -7.26 -4.11 -5.38
C PHE A 88 -7.47 -4.40 -6.87
N ASP A 89 -8.72 -4.38 -7.30
CA ASP A 89 -9.11 -4.45 -8.70
C ASP A 89 -9.70 -3.11 -9.15
N PRO A 90 -9.00 -2.34 -10.01
CA PRO A 90 -9.47 -1.06 -10.50
C PRO A 90 -10.75 -1.15 -11.35
N THR A 91 -10.99 -2.27 -12.04
CA THR A 91 -12.16 -2.41 -12.92
C THR A 91 -13.33 -3.08 -12.22
N GLY A 92 -13.03 -3.92 -11.23
CA GLY A 92 -14.01 -4.73 -10.50
C GLY A 92 -14.47 -5.98 -11.25
N ASP A 93 -13.81 -6.34 -12.35
CA ASP A 93 -14.14 -7.49 -13.18
C ASP A 93 -13.59 -8.82 -12.64
N TYR A 94 -12.60 -8.77 -11.76
CA TYR A 94 -11.75 -9.88 -11.35
C TYR A 94 -11.79 -10.15 -9.85
N LEU A 95 -12.09 -9.13 -9.04
CA LEU A 95 -12.16 -9.24 -7.59
C LEU A 95 -13.50 -8.75 -7.05
N ASN A 96 -14.19 -9.61 -6.29
CA ASN A 96 -15.43 -9.25 -5.61
C ASN A 96 -15.32 -9.49 -4.08
N PRO A 97 -15.38 -8.44 -3.25
CA PRO A 97 -15.40 -7.01 -3.62
C PRO A 97 -14.07 -6.56 -4.27
N PRO A 98 -14.04 -5.42 -5.00
CA PRO A 98 -12.85 -4.94 -5.72
C PRO A 98 -11.70 -4.47 -4.80
N LEU A 99 -11.91 -4.48 -3.49
CA LEU A 99 -10.88 -4.23 -2.49
C LEU A 99 -11.05 -5.28 -1.39
N LYS A 100 -10.01 -6.08 -1.17
CA LYS A 100 -9.92 -7.05 -0.07
C LYS A 100 -8.67 -6.77 0.76
N GLY A 101 -8.77 -6.96 2.07
CA GLY A 101 -7.64 -6.91 2.99
C GLY A 101 -7.58 -8.18 3.82
N ARG A 102 -6.38 -8.62 4.18
CA ARG A 102 -6.14 -9.75 5.07
C ARG A 102 -5.08 -9.36 6.10
N GLN A 103 -5.28 -9.75 7.36
CA GLN A 103 -4.31 -9.58 8.44
C GLN A 103 -3.76 -10.93 8.88
N LEU A 104 -2.47 -11.00 9.16
CA LEU A 104 -1.80 -12.22 9.61
C LEU A 104 -2.05 -12.43 11.10
N ILE A 105 -2.69 -13.54 11.46
CA ILE A 105 -2.91 -13.96 12.85
C ILE A 105 -2.40 -15.38 13.01
N ASN A 106 -1.43 -15.58 13.92
CA ASN A 106 -0.83 -16.90 14.19
C ASN A 106 -0.33 -17.61 12.91
N GLY A 107 0.25 -16.85 11.98
CA GLY A 107 0.78 -17.37 10.72
C GLY A 107 -0.26 -17.66 9.64
N ILE A 108 -1.54 -17.34 9.87
CA ILE A 108 -2.63 -17.56 8.92
C ILE A 108 -3.31 -16.22 8.62
N TYR A 109 -3.54 -15.94 7.34
CA TYR A 109 -4.28 -14.75 6.95
C TYR A 109 -5.77 -14.89 7.27
N GLN A 110 -6.32 -13.89 7.94
CA GLN A 110 -7.75 -13.72 8.16
C GLN A 110 -8.25 -12.48 7.43
N PRO A 111 -9.45 -12.50 6.82
CA PRO A 111 -10.02 -11.32 6.19
C PRO A 111 -10.16 -10.15 7.17
N LEU A 112 -9.74 -8.96 6.74
CA LEU A 112 -10.07 -7.70 7.40
C LEU A 112 -11.52 -7.36 7.09
N LYS A 113 -12.26 -6.91 8.11
CA LYS A 113 -13.66 -6.48 7.93
C LYS A 113 -13.70 -5.16 7.19
N SER A 114 -14.57 -5.08 6.19
CA SER A 114 -14.95 -3.82 5.58
C SER A 114 -16.09 -3.17 6.35
N THR A 115 -16.07 -1.85 6.42
CA THR A 115 -17.12 -1.02 7.04
C THR A 115 -17.76 -0.19 5.97
N GLN A 116 -19.10 -0.17 5.92
CA GLN A 116 -19.84 0.71 5.02
C GLN A 116 -19.99 2.09 5.66
N LEU A 117 -19.57 3.13 4.93
CA LEU A 117 -19.73 4.52 5.32
C LEU A 117 -21.15 5.01 5.00
N THR A 118 -21.50 6.21 5.48
CA THR A 118 -22.84 6.80 5.31
C THR A 118 -23.23 7.03 3.85
N ASP A 119 -22.26 7.23 2.96
CA ASP A 119 -22.46 7.38 1.52
C ASP A 119 -22.51 6.04 0.76
N GLY A 120 -22.43 4.92 1.48
CA GLY A 120 -22.42 3.57 0.92
C GLY A 120 -21.04 3.04 0.55
N THR A 121 -19.99 3.86 0.62
CA THR A 121 -18.61 3.46 0.31
C THR A 121 -18.11 2.40 1.29
N MET A 122 -17.45 1.35 0.79
CA MET A 122 -16.77 0.37 1.63
C MET A 122 -15.35 0.86 1.99
N SER A 123 -15.00 0.80 3.27
CA SER A 123 -13.69 1.16 3.82
C SER A 123 -13.08 -0.02 4.55
N ILE A 124 -11.79 -0.28 4.33
CA ILE A 124 -11.02 -1.28 5.09
C ILE A 124 -9.90 -0.54 5.83
N GLN A 125 -9.87 -0.68 7.15
CA GLN A 125 -8.81 -0.09 7.96
C GLN A 125 -7.55 -0.98 7.91
N SER A 126 -6.44 -0.39 7.47
CA SER A 126 -5.09 -0.93 7.65
C SER A 126 -4.53 -0.45 8.98
N LYS A 127 -4.27 -1.38 9.90
CA LYS A 127 -3.61 -1.07 11.18
C LYS A 127 -2.12 -0.83 10.98
N VAL A 128 -1.51 -1.53 10.02
CA VAL A 128 -0.09 -1.38 9.69
C VAL A 128 0.22 0.02 9.16
N LEU A 129 -0.62 0.55 8.26
CA LEU A 129 -0.45 1.89 7.72
C LEU A 129 -1.07 2.98 8.60
N GLY A 130 -2.02 2.63 9.47
CA GLY A 130 -2.82 3.59 10.22
C GLY A 130 -3.77 4.39 9.32
N LEU A 131 -4.23 3.78 8.23
CA LEU A 131 -5.03 4.42 7.18
C LEU A 131 -6.26 3.60 6.84
N ASP A 132 -7.29 4.29 6.37
CA ASP A 132 -8.47 3.69 5.74
C ASP A 132 -8.24 3.58 4.23
N LEU A 133 -8.43 2.39 3.66
CA LEU A 133 -8.34 2.15 2.23
C LEU A 133 -9.74 2.01 1.63
N ARG A 134 -9.99 2.73 0.53
CA ARG A 134 -11.29 2.76 -0.16
C ARG A 134 -11.08 2.64 -1.67
N SER A 135 -11.96 1.89 -2.32
CA SER A 135 -12.08 1.91 -3.79
C SER A 135 -13.16 2.93 -4.18
N LEU A 136 -12.76 3.99 -4.87
CA LEU A 136 -13.63 5.07 -5.31
C LEU A 136 -13.47 5.27 -6.81
N ASN A 137 -14.53 5.02 -7.59
CA ASN A 137 -14.55 5.18 -9.04
C ASN A 137 -13.35 4.51 -9.75
N GLY A 138 -13.03 3.27 -9.35
CA GLY A 138 -11.91 2.50 -9.90
C GLY A 138 -10.52 2.97 -9.45
N GLN A 139 -10.45 3.83 -8.43
CA GLN A 139 -9.20 4.30 -7.85
C GLN A 139 -9.08 3.88 -6.38
N LEU A 140 -7.91 3.37 -6.02
CA LEU A 140 -7.58 3.17 -4.61
C LEU A 140 -7.22 4.53 -3.99
N ARG A 141 -7.87 4.84 -2.86
CA ARG A 141 -7.62 6.05 -2.09
C ARG A 141 -7.41 5.72 -0.61
N PHE A 142 -6.55 6.50 0.01
CA PHE A 142 -6.14 6.36 1.39
C PHE A 142 -6.69 7.53 2.19
N PHE A 143 -7.23 7.26 3.37
CA PHE A 143 -7.88 8.25 4.22
C PHE A 143 -7.29 8.22 5.62
N ASN A 144 -7.19 9.39 6.24
CA ASN A 144 -6.90 9.48 7.67
C ASN A 144 -8.17 9.02 8.43
N PRO A 145 -8.09 7.96 9.25
CA PRO A 145 -9.26 7.41 9.93
C PRO A 145 -9.81 8.33 11.03
N GLN A 146 -9.02 9.28 11.54
CA GLN A 146 -9.46 10.24 12.57
C GLN A 146 -10.19 11.44 11.97
N THR A 147 -9.68 11.99 10.87
CA THR A 147 -10.24 13.20 10.26
C THR A 147 -11.18 12.91 9.10
N GLY A 148 -11.14 11.70 8.54
CA GLY A 148 -11.84 11.33 7.32
C GLY A 148 -11.27 11.98 6.06
N GLN A 149 -10.15 12.69 6.14
CA GLN A 149 -9.54 13.39 5.02
C GLN A 149 -8.81 12.41 4.10
N GLN A 150 -9.03 12.56 2.78
CA GLN A 150 -8.26 11.84 1.77
C GLN A 150 -6.80 12.32 1.77
N LEU A 151 -5.87 11.37 1.73
CA LEU A 151 -4.46 11.67 1.48
C LEU A 151 -4.28 11.94 -0.02
N LEU A 152 -3.63 13.06 -0.32
CA LEU A 152 -3.26 13.41 -1.69
C LEU A 152 -2.10 12.53 -2.17
N SER A 153 -2.10 12.20 -3.45
CA SER A 153 -0.89 11.75 -4.12
C SER A 153 0.17 12.86 -4.11
N HIS A 154 1.42 12.50 -4.43
CA HIS A 154 2.49 13.49 -4.52
C HIS A 154 2.15 14.58 -5.56
N GLU A 155 1.70 14.17 -6.75
CA GLU A 155 1.29 15.08 -7.82
C GLU A 155 0.08 15.94 -7.42
N GLU A 156 -0.93 15.36 -6.75
CA GLU A 156 -2.10 16.10 -6.26
C GLU A 156 -1.69 17.17 -5.23
N ALA A 157 -0.75 16.85 -4.34
CA ALA A 157 -0.22 17.79 -3.35
C ALA A 157 0.59 18.91 -4.00
N GLU A 158 1.44 18.58 -4.98
CA GLU A 158 2.21 19.59 -5.73
C GLU A 158 1.30 20.53 -6.52
N ALA A 159 0.28 19.98 -7.19
CA ALA A 159 -0.72 20.76 -7.91
C ALA A 159 -1.49 21.71 -6.98
N GLU A 160 -1.87 21.26 -5.78
CA GLU A 160 -2.56 22.10 -4.80
C GLU A 160 -1.65 23.20 -4.24
N ILE A 161 -0.38 22.88 -3.96
CA ILE A 161 0.61 23.89 -3.54
C ILE A 161 0.79 24.95 -4.65
N ALA A 162 0.91 24.53 -5.91
CA ALA A 162 1.03 25.44 -7.03
C ALA A 162 -0.22 26.32 -7.19
N ARG A 163 -1.41 25.73 -7.03
CA ARG A 163 -2.69 26.45 -7.04
C ARG A 163 -2.76 27.48 -5.93
N LEU A 164 -2.48 27.11 -4.68
CA LEU A 164 -2.51 28.01 -3.53
C LEU A 164 -1.50 29.15 -3.67
N LYS A 165 -0.27 28.87 -4.16
CA LYS A 165 0.72 29.91 -4.48
C LYS A 165 0.21 30.89 -5.54
N SER A 166 -0.46 30.40 -6.58
CA SER A 166 -1.02 31.28 -7.62
C SER A 166 -2.17 32.15 -7.10
N LEU A 167 -3.02 31.61 -6.21
CA LEU A 167 -4.09 32.37 -5.56
C LEU A 167 -3.55 33.46 -4.62
N LEU A 168 -2.53 33.16 -3.81
CA LEU A 168 -1.89 34.14 -2.92
C LEU A 168 -1.26 35.29 -3.73
N LYS A 169 -0.59 34.96 -4.85
CA LYS A 169 -0.02 35.95 -5.76
C LYS A 169 -1.09 36.83 -6.41
N GLN A 170 -2.27 36.29 -6.74
CA GLN A 170 -3.40 37.05 -7.26
C GLN A 170 -4.06 37.97 -6.22
N GLN A 171 -3.94 37.65 -4.93
CA GLN A 171 -4.46 38.47 -3.83
C GLN A 171 -3.49 39.58 -3.37
N GLY A 172 -2.32 39.72 -4.01
CA GLY A 172 -1.35 40.77 -3.69
C GLY A 172 -0.65 40.59 -2.34
N ILE A 173 -0.71 39.38 -1.76
CA ILE A 173 0.05 39.00 -0.58
C ILE A 173 1.37 38.42 -1.10
N ASP A 174 2.35 39.29 -1.35
CA ASP A 174 3.73 38.85 -1.57
C ASP A 174 4.27 38.28 -0.26
N SER A 175 4.60 36.99 -0.27
CA SER A 175 5.33 36.33 0.80
C SER A 175 6.83 36.46 0.51
N ASP A 176 7.48 37.43 1.15
CA ASP A 176 8.93 37.46 1.36
C ASP A 176 9.41 36.24 2.17
#